data_AF-A0A954A502-F1
#
_entry.id   AF-A0A954A502-F1
#
_cell.length_a   1.000
_cell.length_b   1.000
_cell.length_c   1.000
_cell.angle_alpha   90.00
_cell.angle_beta   90.00
_cell.angle_gamma   90.00
#
_symmetry.space_group_name_H-M   'P 1'
#
loop_
_entity.id
_entity.type
_entity.pdbx_description
1 polymer ?
#
loop_
_entity_poly.entity_id
_entity_poly.type
_entity_poly.pdbx_seq_one_letter_code
_entity_poly.pdbx_strand_id
1 'polypeptide(L)'
;MTALTRAAERVLQGEALQHVAVAYRRGLLREMGIEVEDAPPDLFEKETMRFMNQLCRHLGDRHGGVRSVARALEEWVRRVDEFDAFDALLTQFEFEGRAAVLRRGRLLFPGAMTGHWADAEE
;
A
#
# COMPACT_ATOMS: atom_id res chain seq x y z
N MET A 1 14.39 -15.66 0.33
CA MET A 1 13.20 -14.86 0.66
C MET A 1 13.32 -13.53 -0.05
N THR A 2 12.33 -13.12 -0.84
CA THR A 2 12.38 -11.85 -1.60
C THR A 2 12.11 -10.66 -0.68
N ALA A 3 12.48 -9.44 -1.12
CA ALA A 3 12.16 -8.21 -0.38
C ALA A 3 10.64 -8.05 -0.16
N LEU A 4 9.83 -8.45 -1.15
CA LEU A 4 8.38 -8.44 -1.10
C LEU A 4 7.82 -9.35 0.00
N THR A 5 8.27 -10.61 0.07
CA THR A 5 7.81 -11.55 1.10
C THR A 5 8.17 -11.06 2.51
N ARG A 6 9.40 -10.56 2.69
CA ARG A 6 9.83 -10.00 3.98
C ARG A 6 9.00 -8.80 4.40
N ALA A 7 8.63 -7.94 3.46
CA ALA A 7 7.78 -6.79 3.72
C ALA A 7 6.34 -7.21 4.09
N ALA A 8 5.78 -8.21 3.41
CA ALA A 8 4.46 -8.75 3.75
C ALA A 8 4.44 -9.35 5.16
N GLU A 9 5.47 -10.11 5.56
CA GLU A 9 5.60 -10.65 6.92
C GLU A 9 5.59 -9.56 7.99
N ARG A 10 6.27 -8.44 7.75
CA ARG A 10 6.28 -7.28 8.66
C ARG A 10 4.89 -6.68 8.83
N VAL A 11 4.13 -6.54 7.73
CA VAL A 11 2.75 -6.05 7.78
C VAL A 11 1.84 -7.02 8.53
N LEU A 12 2.02 -8.33 8.32
CA LEU A 12 1.29 -9.37 9.06
C LEU A 12 1.59 -9.33 10.56
N GLN A 13 2.82 -8.95 10.95
CA GLN A 13 3.22 -8.71 12.33
C GLN A 13 2.70 -7.38 12.90
N GLY A 14 1.92 -6.61 12.13
CA GLY A 14 1.27 -5.37 12.55
C GLY A 14 2.06 -4.10 12.21
N GLU A 15 3.11 -4.19 11.39
CA GLU A 15 3.83 -3.00 10.96
C GLU A 15 3.04 -2.19 9.92
N ALA A 16 3.01 -0.86 10.10
CA ALA A 16 2.37 0.05 9.16
C ALA A 16 3.15 0.14 7.84
N LEU A 17 2.43 0.23 6.72
CA LEU A 17 3.03 0.35 5.38
C LEU A 17 3.95 1.57 5.23
N GLN A 18 3.67 2.67 5.95
CA GLN A 18 4.56 3.84 6.02
C GLN A 18 5.97 3.45 6.50
N HIS A 19 6.08 2.63 7.55
CA HIS A 19 7.37 2.21 8.09
C HIS A 19 8.08 1.24 7.14
N VAL A 20 7.33 0.40 6.43
CA VAL A 20 7.86 -0.46 5.38
C VAL A 20 8.45 0.36 4.24
N ALA A 21 7.74 1.38 3.76
CA ALA A 21 8.21 2.30 2.71
C ALA A 21 9.50 3.02 3.13
N VAL A 22 9.53 3.57 4.35
CA VAL A 22 10.72 4.23 4.92
C VAL A 22 11.91 3.26 5.01
N ALA A 23 11.66 2.03 5.49
CA ALA A 23 12.70 1.02 5.59
C ALA A 23 13.24 0.58 4.23
N TYR A 24 12.36 0.47 3.22
CA TYR A 24 12.75 0.14 1.85
C TYR A 24 13.63 1.23 1.24
N ARG A 25 13.21 2.50 1.32
CA ARG A 25 14.00 3.66 0.86
C ARG A 25 15.38 3.72 1.53
N ARG A 26 15.44 3.50 2.86
CA ARG A 26 16.71 3.41 3.59
C ARG A 26 17.60 2.26 3.12
N GLY A 27 17.00 1.14 2.71
CA GLY A 27 17.72 0.03 2.08
C GLY A 27 18.40 0.45 0.78
N LEU A 28 17.66 1.12 -0.11
CA LEU A 28 18.20 1.63 -1.38
C LEU A 28 19.33 2.64 -1.18
N LEU A 29 19.17 3.58 -0.24
CA LEU A 29 20.23 4.54 0.09
C LEU A 29 21.51 3.84 0.55
N ARG A 30 21.39 2.85 1.44
CA ARG A 30 22.52 2.05 1.91
C ARG A 30 23.20 1.28 0.79
N GLU A 31 22.42 0.68 -0.11
CA GLU A 31 22.95 -0.07 -1.27
C GLU A 31 23.77 0.84 -2.21
N MET A 32 23.44 2.13 -2.27
CA MET A 32 24.16 3.12 -3.07
C MET A 32 25.27 3.84 -2.30
N GLY A 33 25.49 3.50 -1.01
CA GLY A 33 26.46 4.17 -0.16
C GLY A 33 26.14 5.63 0.14
N ILE A 34 24.84 5.98 0.14
CA ILE A 34 24.34 7.33 0.39
C ILE A 34 23.84 7.41 1.83
N GLU A 35 24.38 8.33 2.61
CA GLU A 35 23.88 8.63 3.96
C GLU A 35 22.52 9.33 3.89
N VAL A 36 21.66 9.07 4.88
CA VAL A 36 20.28 9.58 4.86
C VAL A 36 20.25 11.11 4.97
N GLU A 37 21.20 11.73 5.68
CA GLU A 37 21.26 13.19 5.81
C GLU A 37 21.65 13.89 4.50
N ASP A 38 22.39 13.20 3.61
CA ASP A 38 22.86 13.74 2.34
C ASP A 38 21.87 13.48 1.18
N ALA A 39 20.87 12.63 1.41
CA ALA A 39 19.91 12.24 0.40
C ALA A 39 18.79 13.28 0.24
N PRO A 40 18.52 13.76 -1.00
CA PRO A 40 17.31 14.53 -1.30
C PRO A 40 16.05 13.77 -0.84
N PRO A 41 15.03 14.47 -0.32
CA PRO A 41 13.84 13.83 0.27
C PRO A 41 13.08 12.95 -0.73
N ASP A 42 13.10 13.31 -2.00
CA ASP A 42 12.45 12.64 -3.14
C ASP A 42 13.32 11.56 -3.80
N LEU A 43 14.60 11.42 -3.40
CA LEU A 43 15.47 10.38 -3.92
C LEU A 43 14.88 8.99 -3.62
N PHE A 44 14.74 8.18 -4.67
CA PHE A 44 14.09 6.87 -4.68
C PHE A 44 12.58 6.86 -4.38
N GLU A 45 11.89 8.00 -4.44
CA GLU A 45 10.44 8.05 -4.25
C GLU A 45 9.70 7.14 -5.24
N LYS A 46 10.04 7.21 -6.54
CA LYS A 46 9.39 6.41 -7.59
C LYS A 46 9.63 4.91 -7.41
N GLU A 47 10.85 4.52 -7.07
CA GLU A 47 11.23 3.13 -6.81
C GLU A 47 10.52 2.60 -5.57
N THR A 48 10.40 3.44 -4.53
CA THR A 48 9.67 3.10 -3.30
C THR A 48 8.19 2.94 -3.58
N MET A 49 7.57 3.87 -4.31
CA MET A 49 6.15 3.77 -4.65
C MET A 49 5.84 2.57 -5.53
N ARG A 50 6.70 2.26 -6.51
CA ARG A 50 6.57 1.03 -7.31
C ARG A 50 6.62 -0.22 -6.43
N PHE A 51 7.54 -0.28 -5.47
CA PHE A 51 7.63 -1.39 -4.53
C PHE A 51 6.37 -1.48 -3.64
N MET A 52 5.89 -0.35 -3.14
CA MET A 52 4.69 -0.30 -2.29
C MET A 52 3.43 -0.72 -3.04
N ASN A 53 3.29 -0.38 -4.32
CA ASN A 53 2.17 -0.82 -5.15
C ASN A 53 2.20 -2.34 -5.34
N GLN A 54 3.37 -2.91 -5.61
CA GLN A 54 3.56 -4.37 -5.68
C GLN A 54 3.21 -5.04 -4.34
N LEU A 55 3.61 -4.43 -3.22
CA LEU A 55 3.30 -4.93 -1.89
C LEU A 55 1.80 -4.88 -1.59
N CYS A 56 1.12 -3.78 -1.90
CA CYS A 56 -0.32 -3.64 -1.66
C CYS A 56 -1.10 -4.70 -2.45
N ARG A 57 -0.78 -4.87 -3.74
CA ARG A 57 -1.38 -5.92 -4.57
C ARG A 57 -1.09 -7.31 -4.00
N HIS A 58 0.15 -7.59 -3.62
CA HIS A 58 0.52 -8.88 -3.02
C HIS A 58 -0.25 -9.16 -1.73
N LEU A 59 -0.42 -8.15 -0.87
CA LEU A 59 -1.19 -8.25 0.37
C LEU A 59 -2.67 -8.51 0.10
N GLY A 60 -3.27 -7.84 -0.88
CA GLY A 60 -4.63 -8.13 -1.32
C GLY A 60 -4.76 -9.57 -1.83
N ASP A 61 -3.96 -9.94 -2.82
CA ASP A 61 -4.03 -11.24 -3.49
C ASP A 61 -3.80 -12.45 -2.55
N ARG A 62 -2.98 -12.28 -1.51
CA ARG A 62 -2.54 -13.39 -0.63
C ARG A 62 -3.15 -13.37 0.76
N HIS A 63 -3.59 -12.21 1.23
CA HIS A 63 -4.00 -11.99 2.62
C HIS A 63 -5.32 -11.22 2.72
N GLY A 64 -6.15 -11.25 1.68
CA GLY A 64 -7.53 -10.75 1.73
C GLY A 64 -8.29 -11.24 2.96
N GLY A 65 -9.10 -10.35 3.54
CA GLY A 65 -9.84 -10.60 4.79
C GLY A 65 -9.02 -10.57 6.09
N VAL A 66 -7.69 -10.50 6.04
CA VAL A 66 -6.86 -10.39 7.26
C VAL A 66 -6.96 -8.98 7.84
N ARG A 67 -7.50 -8.87 9.06
CA ARG A 67 -7.78 -7.57 9.71
C ARG A 67 -6.57 -6.66 9.89
N SER A 68 -5.39 -7.21 10.23
CA SER A 68 -4.17 -6.40 10.39
C SER A 68 -3.72 -5.80 9.07
N VAL A 69 -3.87 -6.54 7.96
CA VAL A 69 -3.56 -6.08 6.61
C VAL A 69 -4.56 -5.02 6.16
N ALA A 70 -5.86 -5.25 6.39
CA ALA A 70 -6.90 -4.25 6.10
C ALA A 70 -6.60 -2.92 6.78
N ARG A 71 -6.25 -2.93 8.07
CA ARG A 71 -5.88 -1.73 8.83
C ARG A 71 -4.64 -1.05 8.26
N ALA A 72 -3.59 -1.80 7.94
CA ALA A 72 -2.37 -1.24 7.37
C ALA A 72 -2.62 -0.57 6.01
N LEU A 73 -3.42 -1.21 5.15
CA LEU A 73 -3.85 -0.65 3.87
C LEU A 73 -4.73 0.57 4.04
N GLU A 74 -5.70 0.55 4.97
CA GLU A 74 -6.56 1.69 5.27
C GLU A 74 -5.75 2.92 5.71
N GLU A 75 -4.79 2.72 6.62
CA GLU A 75 -3.89 3.78 7.05
C GLU A 75 -3.01 4.29 5.89
N TRP A 76 -2.65 3.43 4.94
CA TRP A 76 -1.84 3.80 3.77
C TRP A 76 -2.63 4.59 2.72
N VAL A 77 -3.82 4.14 2.32
CA VAL A 77 -4.66 4.86 1.34
C VAL A 77 -5.10 6.23 1.83
N ARG A 78 -5.09 6.47 3.15
CA ARG A 78 -5.31 7.82 3.68
C ARG A 78 -4.20 8.80 3.28
N ARG A 79 -2.98 8.31 3.06
CA ARG A 79 -1.76 9.10 2.83
C ARG A 79 -1.35 9.19 1.35
N VAL A 80 -1.74 8.21 0.53
CA VAL A 80 -1.34 8.13 -0.87
C VAL A 80 -2.54 8.09 -1.80
N ASP A 81 -2.36 8.54 -3.04
CA ASP A 81 -3.37 8.49 -4.10
C ASP A 81 -3.03 7.39 -5.13
N GLU A 82 -2.59 6.23 -4.64
CA GLU A 82 -2.17 5.10 -5.48
C GLU A 82 -3.31 4.11 -5.74
N PHE A 83 -3.62 3.87 -7.01
CA PHE A 83 -4.71 2.97 -7.41
C PHE A 83 -4.56 1.57 -6.81
N ASP A 84 -3.38 0.96 -6.90
CA ASP A 84 -3.15 -0.42 -6.43
C ASP A 84 -3.41 -0.58 -4.92
N ALA A 85 -3.18 0.47 -4.13
CA ALA A 85 -3.48 0.46 -2.69
C ALA A 85 -5.00 0.53 -2.44
N PHE A 86 -5.70 1.40 -3.17
CA PHE A 86 -7.16 1.48 -3.10
C PHE A 86 -7.81 0.20 -3.60
N ASP A 87 -7.35 -0.35 -4.71
CA ASP A 87 -7.90 -1.54 -5.33
C ASP A 87 -7.72 -2.77 -4.43
N ALA A 88 -6.53 -2.98 -3.89
CA ALA A 88 -6.28 -4.07 -2.95
C ALA A 88 -7.18 -3.96 -1.72
N LEU A 89 -7.30 -2.77 -1.12
CA LEU A 89 -8.15 -2.56 0.05
C LEU A 89 -9.63 -2.77 -0.28
N LEU A 90 -10.12 -2.13 -1.36
CA LEU A 90 -11.53 -2.09 -1.68
C LEU A 90 -12.07 -3.40 -2.28
N THR A 91 -11.22 -4.25 -2.86
CA THR A 91 -11.66 -5.52 -3.44
C THR A 91 -11.49 -6.70 -2.50
N GLN A 92 -10.48 -6.68 -1.62
CA GLN A 92 -10.09 -7.86 -0.84
C GLN A 92 -10.45 -7.78 0.65
N PHE A 93 -10.99 -6.65 1.13
CA PHE A 93 -11.22 -6.44 2.57
C PHE A 93 -12.53 -5.73 2.89
N GLU A 94 -13.14 -6.20 3.97
CA GLU A 94 -14.20 -5.51 4.71
C GLU A 94 -13.61 -4.74 5.89
N PHE A 95 -14.02 -3.48 6.06
CA PHE A 95 -13.51 -2.60 7.10
C PHE A 95 -14.48 -1.43 7.38
N GLU A 96 -14.36 -0.86 8.57
CA GLU A 96 -15.17 0.29 8.97
C GLU A 96 -14.81 1.52 8.14
N GLY A 97 -15.82 2.26 7.66
CA GLY A 97 -15.58 3.46 6.85
C GLY A 97 -15.29 3.20 5.37
N ARG A 98 -15.47 1.95 4.89
CA ARG A 98 -15.37 1.56 3.46
C ARG A 98 -16.04 2.57 2.51
N ALA A 99 -17.25 3.01 2.82
CA ALA A 99 -17.99 3.96 1.98
C ALA A 99 -17.25 5.29 1.78
N ALA A 100 -16.51 5.78 2.78
CA ALA A 100 -15.73 7.01 2.66
C ALA A 100 -14.50 6.81 1.74
N VAL A 101 -13.81 5.67 1.88
CA VAL A 101 -12.68 5.31 1.01
C VAL A 101 -13.12 5.10 -0.42
N LEU A 102 -14.24 4.40 -0.63
CA LEU A 102 -14.84 4.19 -1.96
C LEU A 102 -15.17 5.52 -2.65
N ARG A 103 -15.82 6.45 -1.93
CA ARG A 103 -16.11 7.79 -2.46
C ARG A 103 -14.85 8.54 -2.84
N ARG A 104 -13.81 8.54 -2.00
CA ARG A 104 -12.51 9.16 -2.32
C ARG A 104 -11.89 8.54 -3.56
N GLY A 105 -11.82 7.21 -3.63
CA GLY A 105 -11.24 6.51 -4.78
C GLY A 105 -11.96 6.86 -6.09
N ARG A 106 -13.29 6.94 -6.09
CA ARG A 106 -14.07 7.36 -7.28
C ARG A 106 -13.86 8.80 -7.71
N LEU A 107 -13.36 9.68 -6.82
CA LEU A 107 -12.96 11.04 -7.18
C LEU A 107 -11.55 11.08 -7.78
N LEU A 108 -10.66 10.17 -7.36
CA LEU A 108 -9.26 10.13 -7.78
C LEU A 108 -9.06 9.39 -9.10
N PHE A 109 -9.82 8.32 -9.35
CA PHE A 109 -9.56 7.41 -10.47
C PHE A 109 -10.72 7.35 -11.49
N PRO A 110 -10.44 7.10 -12.77
CA PRO A 110 -11.46 6.99 -13.81
C PRO A 110 -12.53 5.95 -13.47
N GLY A 111 -13.79 6.22 -13.83
CA GLY A 111 -14.91 5.30 -13.59
C GLY A 111 -14.71 3.90 -14.16
N ALA A 112 -14.06 3.78 -15.32
CA ALA A 112 -13.73 2.49 -15.94
C ALA A 112 -12.82 1.61 -15.08
N MET A 113 -12.01 2.20 -14.18
CA MET A 113 -11.12 1.50 -13.27
C MET A 113 -11.75 1.21 -11.91
N THR A 114 -12.90 1.80 -11.58
CA THR A 114 -13.49 1.74 -10.23
C THR A 114 -14.87 1.09 -10.20
N GLY A 115 -15.37 0.67 -11.36
CA GLY A 115 -16.69 0.05 -11.50
C GLY A 115 -16.85 -1.21 -10.67
N HIS A 116 -15.81 -2.03 -10.58
CA HIS A 116 -15.81 -3.31 -9.86
C HIS A 116 -15.74 -3.18 -8.34
N TRP A 117 -15.57 -1.98 -7.78
CA TRP A 117 -15.57 -1.79 -6.32
C TRP A 117 -16.97 -1.81 -5.70
N ALA A 118 -18.03 -1.83 -6.53
CA ALA A 118 -19.43 -1.75 -6.09
C ALA A 118 -20.01 -3.08 -5.59
N ASP A 119 -19.42 -4.22 -5.97
CA ASP A 119 -20.10 -5.53 -5.91
C ASP A 119 -19.88 -6.31 -4.59
N ALA A 120 -19.61 -5.62 -3.48
CA ALA A 120 -19.42 -6.28 -2.16
C ALA A 120 -20.65 -6.21 -1.24
N GLU A 121 -21.78 -5.69 -1.72
CA GLU A 121 -23.07 -5.73 -1.00
C GLU A 121 -24.08 -6.60 -1.78
N GLU A 122 -24.01 -7.92 -1.57
CA GLU A 122 -25.16 -8.84 -1.69
C GLU A 122 -25.30 -9.67 -0.41
#